data_AF-A0A9F2RCT3-F1
#
_entry.id   AF-A0A9F2RCT3-F1
#
_cell.length_a   1.000
_cell.length_b   1.000
_cell.length_c   1.000
_cell.angle_alpha   90.00
_cell.angle_beta   90.00
_cell.angle_gamma   90.00
#
_symmetry.space_group_name_H-M   'P 1'
#
loop_
_entity.id
_entity.type
_entity.pdbx_description
1 polymer ?
#
loop_
_entity_poly.entity_id
_entity_poly.type
_entity_poly.pdbx_seq_one_letter_code
_entity_poly.pdbx_strand_id
1 'polypeptide(L)'
;MRHQCAERCLQERKGKKKKVQQVAEGRKNMKQAQMKLQKCKQQIVQEVSKKSQDALLQALKDEEEKFKKKNELIQQIRAIEYLPFLKNRFIDLTKTANHGVLGEMSFVELQERLALLKEAQQKAEEEKRDLIIHEKHAKEQLLLDKLEQICMFREQFGRAAALKQEEKKTKIPLREAILKEEQVLDLQKKIMEKSTERKLQTEYLKTTYIKFNEKSKRSWKSEKKDQGEDRWKKLEESRQQQFKMLQHGLMSRENAQKMIANEAMRTGTTACILRS
;
A
#
# COMPACT_ATOMS: atom_id res chain seq x y z
N MET A 1 99.92 -21.63 142.08
CA MET A 1 98.44 -21.52 142.06
C MET A 1 97.89 -20.30 141.31
N ARG A 2 98.53 -19.10 141.32
CA ARG A 2 97.98 -17.89 140.66
C ARG A 2 98.08 -17.88 139.11
N HIS A 3 99.11 -18.46 138.51
CA HIS A 3 99.30 -18.47 137.03
C HIS A 3 98.30 -19.36 136.28
N GLN A 4 97.91 -20.51 136.84
CA GLN A 4 96.94 -21.44 136.23
C GLN A 4 95.50 -20.90 136.19
N CYS A 5 95.13 -19.96 137.07
CA CYS A 5 93.84 -19.28 137.03
C CYS A 5 93.80 -18.21 135.92
N ALA A 6 94.89 -17.47 135.71
CA ALA A 6 94.96 -16.42 134.69
C ALA A 6 94.86 -16.98 133.26
N GLU A 7 95.53 -18.10 132.99
CA GLU A 7 95.44 -18.79 131.68
C GLU A 7 94.05 -19.36 131.41
N ARG A 8 93.40 -19.97 132.41
CA ARG A 8 91.99 -20.41 132.31
C ARG A 8 91.06 -19.25 132.00
N CYS A 9 91.18 -18.12 132.69
CA CYS A 9 90.41 -16.91 132.42
C CYS A 9 90.60 -16.39 130.98
N LEU A 10 91.83 -16.42 130.45
CA LEU A 10 92.12 -16.00 129.07
C LEU A 10 91.54 -16.98 128.03
N GLN A 11 91.65 -18.28 128.26
CA GLN A 11 91.06 -19.31 127.40
C GLN A 11 89.54 -19.23 127.39
N GLU A 12 88.90 -19.04 128.55
CA GLU A 12 87.46 -18.82 128.65
C GLU A 12 87.02 -17.55 127.91
N ARG A 13 87.77 -16.45 128.03
CA ARG A 13 87.48 -15.21 127.30
C ARG A 13 87.60 -15.39 125.79
N LYS A 14 88.61 -16.13 125.31
CA LYS A 14 88.76 -16.49 123.88
C LYS A 14 87.62 -17.41 123.42
N GLY A 15 87.22 -18.39 124.21
CA GLY A 15 86.09 -19.28 123.93
C GLY A 15 84.76 -18.53 123.87
N LYS A 16 84.49 -17.63 124.83
CA LYS A 16 83.31 -16.75 124.84
C LYS A 16 83.31 -15.82 123.62
N LYS A 17 84.44 -15.22 123.25
CA LYS A 17 84.57 -14.39 122.03
C LYS A 17 84.27 -15.17 120.76
N LYS A 18 84.81 -16.40 120.61
CA LYS A 18 84.52 -17.28 119.46
C LYS A 18 83.03 -17.62 119.35
N LYS A 19 82.38 -17.97 120.47
CA LYS A 19 80.93 -18.22 120.51
C LYS A 19 80.12 -16.99 120.08
N VAL A 20 80.50 -15.79 120.55
CA VAL A 20 79.85 -14.53 120.13
C VAL A 20 80.03 -14.26 118.64
N GLN A 21 81.23 -14.50 118.09
CA GLN A 21 81.49 -14.38 116.64
C GLN A 21 80.65 -15.37 115.83
N GLN A 22 80.59 -16.64 116.24
CA GLN A 22 79.75 -17.66 115.59
C GLN A 22 78.26 -17.28 115.61
N VAL A 23 77.75 -16.74 116.72
CA VAL A 23 76.36 -16.26 116.79
C VAL A 23 76.14 -15.05 115.87
N ALA A 24 77.10 -14.13 115.79
CA ALA A 24 77.02 -12.97 114.91
C ALA A 24 77.06 -13.37 113.42
N GLU A 25 77.93 -14.30 113.05
CA GLU A 25 78.00 -14.90 111.70
C GLU A 25 76.72 -15.68 111.37
N GLY A 26 76.21 -16.48 112.31
CA GLY A 26 74.93 -17.18 112.16
C GLY A 26 73.76 -16.21 111.90
N ARG A 27 73.69 -15.09 112.63
CA ARG A 27 72.69 -14.03 112.39
C ARG A 27 72.84 -13.38 111.02
N LYS A 28 74.07 -13.13 110.55
CA LYS A 28 74.33 -12.58 109.20
C LYS A 28 73.90 -13.57 108.12
N ASN A 29 74.24 -14.84 108.28
CA ASN A 29 73.89 -15.91 107.35
C ASN A 29 72.36 -16.13 107.30
N MET A 30 71.69 -16.10 108.45
CA MET A 30 70.23 -16.17 108.53
C MET A 30 69.57 -15.01 107.77
N LYS A 31 70.03 -13.77 107.97
CA LYS A 31 69.51 -12.60 107.24
C LYS A 31 69.76 -12.73 105.73
N GLN A 32 70.93 -13.19 105.31
CA GLN A 32 71.22 -13.41 103.89
C GLN A 32 70.35 -14.51 103.27
N ALA A 33 70.13 -15.61 103.99
CA ALA A 33 69.23 -16.69 103.55
C ALA A 33 67.78 -16.19 103.43
N GLN A 34 67.32 -15.38 104.39
CA GLN A 34 65.98 -14.78 104.35
C GLN A 34 65.80 -13.85 103.15
N MET A 35 66.80 -12.99 102.86
CA MET A 35 66.78 -12.11 101.69
C MET A 35 66.78 -12.89 100.37
N LYS A 36 67.60 -13.95 100.26
CA LYS A 36 67.61 -14.83 99.08
C LYS A 36 66.25 -15.50 98.89
N LEU A 37 65.67 -16.03 99.96
CA LEU A 37 64.35 -16.65 99.92
C LEU A 37 63.25 -15.66 99.48
N GLN A 38 63.27 -14.43 99.99
CA GLN A 38 62.32 -13.39 99.57
C GLN A 38 62.45 -13.08 98.07
N LYS A 39 63.68 -12.95 97.56
CA LYS A 39 63.92 -12.74 96.12
C LYS A 39 63.42 -13.92 95.28
N CYS A 40 63.71 -15.16 95.68
CA CYS A 40 63.22 -16.33 94.97
C CYS A 40 61.68 -16.39 94.99
N LYS A 41 61.03 -16.10 96.12
CA LYS A 41 59.57 -16.03 96.21
C LYS A 41 58.98 -14.98 95.27
N GLN A 42 59.57 -13.78 95.23
CA GLN A 42 59.14 -12.71 94.32
C GLN A 42 59.29 -13.13 92.85
N GLN A 43 60.41 -13.76 92.48
CA GLN A 43 60.63 -14.28 91.13
C GLN A 43 59.59 -15.35 90.75
N ILE A 44 59.34 -16.32 91.64
CA ILE A 44 58.34 -17.37 91.40
C ILE A 44 56.95 -16.74 91.21
N VAL A 45 56.55 -15.78 92.05
CA VAL A 45 55.26 -15.10 91.90
C VAL A 45 55.17 -14.36 90.57
N GLN A 46 56.23 -13.66 90.14
CA GLN A 46 56.26 -12.97 88.85
C GLN A 46 56.20 -13.95 87.65
N GLU A 47 56.87 -15.09 87.75
CA GLU A 47 56.81 -16.11 86.70
C GLU A 47 55.43 -16.78 86.64
N VAL A 48 54.84 -17.11 87.79
CA VAL A 48 53.49 -17.66 87.87
C VAL A 48 52.47 -16.64 87.37
N SER A 49 52.61 -15.36 87.70
CA SER A 49 51.71 -14.32 87.20
C SER A 49 51.81 -14.19 85.67
N LYS A 50 53.03 -14.18 85.11
CA LYS A 50 53.23 -14.15 83.65
C LYS A 50 52.63 -15.36 82.97
N LYS A 51 52.94 -16.57 83.44
CA LYS A 51 52.37 -17.82 82.90
C LYS A 51 50.85 -17.85 83.00
N SER A 52 50.28 -17.32 84.09
CA SER A 52 48.83 -17.24 84.26
C SER A 52 48.19 -16.27 83.27
N GLN A 53 48.83 -15.13 83.00
CA GLN A 53 48.38 -14.17 81.99
C GLN A 53 48.50 -14.76 80.57
N ASP A 54 49.62 -15.42 80.27
CA ASP A 54 49.84 -16.05 78.97
C ASP A 54 48.80 -17.16 78.69
N ALA A 55 48.50 -17.98 79.71
CA ALA A 55 47.48 -19.01 79.62
C ALA A 55 46.07 -18.42 79.38
N LEU A 56 45.74 -17.31 80.06
CA LEU A 56 44.48 -16.59 79.83
C LEU A 56 44.40 -16.03 78.41
N LEU A 57 45.48 -15.44 77.90
CA LEU A 57 45.54 -14.91 76.53
C LEU A 57 45.41 -16.01 75.48
N GLN A 58 46.03 -17.18 75.71
CA GLN A 58 45.87 -18.34 74.84
C GLN A 58 44.43 -18.84 74.84
N ALA A 59 43.81 -18.99 76.02
CA ALA A 59 42.42 -19.41 76.11
C ALA A 59 41.47 -18.45 75.39
N LEU A 60 41.69 -17.13 75.49
CA LEU A 60 40.89 -16.15 74.75
C LEU A 60 41.05 -16.29 73.23
N LYS A 61 42.28 -16.43 72.73
CA LYS A 61 42.55 -16.64 71.30
C LYS A 61 41.89 -17.92 70.78
N ASP A 62 41.99 -19.01 71.53
CA ASP A 62 41.39 -20.28 71.16
C ASP A 62 39.86 -20.20 71.06
N GLU A 63 39.22 -19.46 71.99
CA GLU A 63 37.77 -19.23 71.94
C GLU A 63 37.37 -18.32 70.77
N GLU A 64 38.14 -17.27 70.45
CA GLU A 64 37.91 -16.43 69.28
C GLU A 64 38.01 -17.23 67.97
N GLU A 65 39.00 -18.12 67.84
CA GLU A 65 39.14 -18.98 66.66
C GLU A 65 37.99 -19.97 66.52
N LYS A 66 37.55 -20.60 67.63
CA LYS A 66 36.36 -21.47 67.62
C LYS A 66 35.12 -20.69 67.21
N PHE A 67 34.97 -19.46 67.70
CA PHE A 67 33.84 -18.60 67.36
C PHE A 67 33.84 -18.23 65.86
N LYS A 68 35.01 -17.88 65.29
CA LYS A 68 35.16 -17.64 63.85
C LYS A 68 34.74 -18.85 63.01
N LYS A 69 35.25 -20.04 63.34
CA LYS A 69 34.88 -21.30 62.67
C LYS A 69 33.37 -21.58 62.73
N LYS A 70 32.74 -21.34 63.88
CA LYS A 70 31.28 -21.47 64.04
C LYS A 70 30.52 -20.47 63.17
N ASN A 71 30.97 -19.22 63.12
CA ASN A 71 30.33 -18.19 62.31
C ASN A 71 30.46 -18.48 60.82
N GLU A 72 31.62 -18.93 60.35
CA GLU A 72 31.83 -19.37 58.96
C GLU A 72 30.88 -20.52 58.60
N LEU A 73 30.74 -21.52 59.49
CA LEU A 73 29.80 -22.62 59.29
C LEU A 73 28.34 -22.13 59.23
N ILE A 74 27.94 -21.21 60.11
CA ILE A 74 26.59 -20.61 60.09
C ILE A 74 26.36 -19.86 58.77
N GLN A 75 27.36 -19.13 58.27
CA GLN A 75 27.26 -18.45 56.97
C GLN A 75 27.09 -19.43 55.81
N GLN A 76 27.82 -20.55 55.82
CA GLN A 76 27.68 -21.61 54.83
C GLN A 76 26.28 -22.25 54.87
N ILE A 77 25.77 -22.58 56.05
CA ILE A 77 24.42 -23.14 56.23
C ILE A 77 23.38 -22.17 55.68
N ARG A 78 23.44 -20.89 56.08
CA ARG A 78 22.52 -19.86 55.58
C ARG A 78 22.59 -19.71 54.07
N ALA A 79 23.79 -19.73 53.48
CA ALA A 79 23.95 -19.66 52.04
C ALA A 79 23.23 -20.83 51.33
N ILE A 80 23.32 -22.05 51.89
CA ILE A 80 22.60 -23.22 51.39
C ILE A 80 21.09 -23.10 51.60
N GLU A 81 20.64 -22.58 52.74
CA GLU A 81 19.21 -22.38 53.06
C GLU A 81 18.56 -21.31 52.17
N TYR A 82 19.29 -20.25 51.83
CA TYR A 82 18.84 -19.20 50.91
C TYR A 82 18.85 -19.61 49.45
N LEU A 83 19.51 -20.73 49.09
CA LEU A 83 19.32 -21.27 47.75
C LEU A 83 17.83 -21.59 47.60
N PRO A 84 17.14 -21.01 46.60
CA PRO A 84 15.78 -21.38 46.33
C PRO A 84 15.78 -22.87 45.99
N PHE A 85 15.33 -23.69 46.94
CA PHE A 85 15.15 -25.12 46.69
C PHE A 85 14.12 -25.20 45.56
N LEU A 86 14.60 -25.49 44.35
CA LEU A 86 13.75 -25.75 43.19
C LEU A 86 12.99 -27.05 43.50
N LYS A 87 11.84 -26.93 44.20
CA LYS A 87 10.86 -28.00 44.43
C LYS A 87 10.14 -28.34 43.12
N ASN A 88 10.85 -28.36 42.01
CA ASN A 88 10.29 -28.88 40.78
C ASN A 88 10.34 -30.39 40.92
N ARG A 89 9.32 -30.95 41.56
CA ARG A 89 9.00 -32.36 41.41
C ARG A 89 8.88 -32.57 39.91
N PHE A 90 9.77 -33.38 39.32
CA PHE A 90 9.65 -33.77 37.93
C PHE A 90 8.34 -34.55 37.80
N ILE A 91 7.32 -33.87 37.30
CA ILE A 91 6.03 -34.50 37.00
C ILE A 91 6.23 -35.21 35.67
N ASP A 92 6.11 -36.53 35.72
CA ASP A 92 6.11 -37.35 34.51
C ASP A 92 4.73 -37.23 33.84
N LEU A 93 4.66 -36.45 32.77
CA LEU A 93 3.44 -36.18 32.01
C LEU A 93 2.95 -37.39 31.20
N THR A 94 3.81 -38.42 31.07
CA THR A 94 3.45 -39.68 30.40
C THR A 94 2.68 -40.63 31.32
N LYS A 95 2.67 -40.36 32.63
CA LYS A 95 1.88 -41.13 33.59
C LYS A 95 0.46 -40.60 33.67
N THR A 96 -0.47 -41.53 33.82
CA THR A 96 -1.85 -41.23 34.21
C THR A 96 -1.87 -40.64 35.62
N ALA A 97 -2.82 -39.73 35.86
CA ALA A 97 -2.93 -39.03 37.14
C ALA A 97 -3.46 -39.93 38.28
N ASN A 98 -3.95 -41.14 37.94
CA ASN A 98 -4.43 -42.17 38.85
C ASN A 98 -5.49 -41.63 39.82
N HIS A 99 -6.49 -40.93 39.29
CA HIS A 99 -7.64 -40.44 40.06
C HIS A 99 -8.72 -41.51 40.29
N GLY A 100 -8.54 -42.71 39.72
CA GLY A 100 -9.47 -43.84 39.86
C GLY A 100 -10.64 -43.78 38.88
N VAL A 101 -10.56 -42.93 37.87
CA VAL A 101 -11.55 -42.80 36.80
C VAL A 101 -11.22 -43.81 35.68
N LEU A 102 -12.24 -44.51 35.18
CA LEU A 102 -12.09 -45.40 34.05
C LEU A 102 -11.79 -44.59 32.78
N GLY A 103 -10.71 -44.93 32.08
CA GLY A 103 -10.30 -44.26 30.83
C GLY A 103 -9.45 -43.01 31.02
N GLU A 104 -8.78 -42.87 32.17
CA GLU A 104 -7.72 -41.87 32.34
C GLU A 104 -6.63 -42.02 31.29
N MET A 105 -6.22 -40.88 30.75
CA MET A 105 -5.13 -40.77 29.79
C MET A 105 -4.05 -39.89 30.37
N SER A 106 -2.82 -40.10 29.91
CA SER A 106 -1.72 -39.20 30.22
C SER A 106 -1.96 -37.81 29.65
N PHE A 107 -1.28 -36.80 30.19
CA PHE A 107 -1.41 -35.43 29.69
C PHE A 107 -0.98 -35.32 28.21
N VAL A 108 0.08 -36.05 27.84
CA VAL A 108 0.58 -36.09 26.46
C VAL A 108 -0.46 -36.70 25.51
N GLU A 109 -1.09 -37.81 25.87
CA GLU A 109 -2.17 -38.42 25.07
C GLU A 109 -3.35 -37.46 24.87
N LEU A 110 -3.74 -36.71 25.90
CA LEU A 110 -4.81 -35.72 25.79
C LEU A 110 -4.44 -34.58 24.84
N GLN A 111 -3.19 -34.12 24.87
CA GLN A 111 -2.69 -33.12 23.93
C GLN A 111 -2.71 -33.63 22.50
N GLU A 112 -2.28 -34.88 22.26
CA GLU A 112 -2.31 -35.50 20.94
C GLU A 112 -3.73 -35.63 20.41
N ARG A 113 -4.67 -36.11 21.23
CA ARG A 113 -6.09 -36.19 20.83
C ARG A 113 -6.67 -34.82 20.51
N LEU A 114 -6.36 -33.80 21.30
CA LEU A 114 -6.78 -32.42 21.03
C LEU A 114 -6.18 -31.89 19.72
N ALA A 115 -4.92 -32.23 19.42
CA ALA A 115 -4.28 -31.84 18.16
C ALA A 115 -5.00 -32.48 16.97
N LEU A 116 -5.28 -33.79 17.03
CA LEU A 116 -6.04 -34.50 15.99
C LEU A 116 -7.44 -33.93 15.78
N LEU A 117 -8.14 -33.58 16.86
CA LEU A 117 -9.47 -32.97 16.76
C LEU A 117 -9.43 -31.60 16.08
N LYS A 118 -8.43 -30.77 16.41
CA LYS A 118 -8.24 -29.47 15.77
C LYS A 118 -7.89 -29.60 14.30
N GLU A 119 -7.02 -30.56 13.96
CA GLU A 119 -6.66 -30.83 12.56
C GLU A 119 -7.87 -31.31 11.75
N ALA A 120 -8.68 -32.21 12.30
CA ALA A 120 -9.91 -32.66 11.66
C ALA A 120 -10.91 -31.52 11.45
N GLN A 121 -11.06 -30.63 12.44
CA GLN A 121 -11.91 -29.44 12.30
C GLN A 121 -11.40 -28.50 11.20
N GLN A 122 -10.08 -28.23 11.17
CA GLN A 122 -9.47 -27.37 10.15
C GLN A 122 -9.66 -27.95 8.75
N LYS A 123 -9.42 -29.25 8.56
CA LYS A 123 -9.65 -29.92 7.28
C LYS A 123 -11.10 -29.80 6.81
N ALA A 124 -12.06 -30.01 7.72
CA ALA A 124 -13.48 -29.86 7.38
C ALA A 124 -13.87 -28.41 7.02
N GLU A 125 -13.22 -27.42 7.61
CA GLU A 125 -13.41 -26.01 7.23
C GLU A 125 -12.76 -25.68 5.89
N GLU A 126 -11.58 -26.22 5.60
CA GLU A 126 -10.88 -26.07 4.33
C GLU A 126 -11.66 -26.70 3.18
N GLU A 127 -12.14 -27.94 3.35
CA GLU A 127 -13.00 -28.60 2.35
C GLU A 127 -14.24 -27.77 2.02
N LYS A 128 -14.88 -27.15 3.02
CA LYS A 128 -16.00 -26.23 2.80
C LYS A 128 -15.59 -24.99 2.02
N ARG A 129 -14.42 -24.43 2.31
CA ARG A 129 -13.90 -23.26 1.57
C ARG A 129 -13.61 -23.62 0.13
N ASP A 130 -13.00 -24.77 -0.11
CA ASP A 130 -12.68 -25.26 -1.46
C ASP A 130 -13.94 -25.52 -2.27
N LEU A 131 -14.96 -26.14 -1.68
CA LEU A 131 -16.27 -26.31 -2.33
C LEU A 131 -16.87 -24.96 -2.76
N ILE A 132 -16.84 -23.96 -1.87
CA ILE A 132 -17.34 -22.61 -2.20
C ILE A 132 -16.52 -21.98 -3.34
N ILE A 133 -15.21 -22.14 -3.33
CA ILE A 133 -14.32 -21.60 -4.38
C ILE A 133 -14.62 -22.29 -5.73
N HIS A 134 -14.73 -23.62 -5.75
CA HIS A 134 -15.08 -24.37 -6.96
C HIS A 134 -16.46 -23.99 -7.49
N GLU A 135 -17.46 -23.86 -6.63
CA GLU A 135 -18.80 -23.41 -7.05
C GLU A 135 -18.77 -21.98 -7.61
N LYS A 136 -17.99 -21.08 -7.01
CA LYS A 136 -17.82 -19.71 -7.51
C LYS A 136 -17.18 -19.70 -8.89
N HIS A 137 -16.09 -20.45 -9.07
CA HIS A 137 -15.43 -20.56 -10.36
C HIS A 137 -16.33 -21.21 -11.42
N ALA A 138 -17.09 -22.25 -11.08
CA ALA A 138 -18.03 -22.86 -12.01
C ALA A 138 -19.13 -21.87 -12.45
N LYS A 139 -19.66 -21.07 -11.52
CA LYS A 139 -20.63 -20.01 -11.84
C LYS A 139 -20.01 -18.91 -12.73
N GLU A 140 -18.78 -18.51 -12.43
CA GLU A 140 -18.04 -17.52 -13.23
C GLU A 140 -17.78 -18.01 -14.66
N GLN A 141 -17.33 -19.26 -14.82
CA GLN A 141 -17.15 -19.89 -16.13
C GLN A 141 -18.46 -19.92 -16.92
N LEU A 142 -19.57 -20.32 -16.29
CA LEU A 142 -20.88 -20.31 -16.94
C LEU A 142 -21.27 -18.91 -17.41
N LEU A 143 -20.99 -17.87 -16.61
CA LEU A 143 -21.26 -16.48 -17.01
C LEU A 143 -20.39 -16.05 -18.21
N LEU A 144 -19.10 -16.40 -18.22
CA LEU A 144 -18.22 -16.13 -19.35
C LEU A 144 -18.71 -16.82 -20.63
N ASP A 145 -19.08 -18.10 -20.57
CA ASP A 145 -19.63 -18.83 -21.71
C ASP A 145 -20.90 -18.17 -22.26
N LYS A 146 -21.77 -17.66 -21.38
CA LYS A 146 -22.98 -16.93 -21.78
C LYS A 146 -22.67 -15.59 -22.43
N LEU A 147 -21.67 -14.87 -21.92
CA LEU A 147 -21.19 -13.64 -22.55
C LEU A 147 -20.61 -13.91 -23.92
N GLU A 148 -19.81 -14.97 -24.08
CA GLU A 148 -19.30 -15.39 -25.39
C GLU A 148 -20.45 -15.73 -26.35
N GLN A 149 -21.45 -16.48 -25.91
CA GLN A 149 -22.65 -16.76 -26.71
C GLN A 149 -23.35 -15.46 -27.16
N ILE A 150 -23.53 -14.50 -26.25
CA ILE A 150 -24.13 -13.19 -26.58
C ILE A 150 -23.26 -12.44 -27.59
N CYS A 151 -21.94 -12.41 -27.42
CA CYS A 151 -21.02 -11.79 -28.37
C CYS A 151 -21.14 -12.41 -29.76
N MET A 152 -21.12 -13.75 -29.85
CA MET A 152 -21.30 -14.47 -31.10
C MET A 152 -22.62 -14.13 -31.79
N PHE A 153 -23.73 -14.11 -31.04
CA PHE A 153 -25.02 -13.70 -31.59
C PHE A 153 -25.00 -12.24 -32.06
N ARG A 154 -24.48 -11.30 -31.25
CA ARG A 154 -24.40 -9.88 -31.63
C ARG A 154 -23.60 -9.67 -32.90
N GLU A 155 -22.48 -10.37 -33.06
CA GLU A 155 -21.71 -10.31 -34.30
C GLU A 155 -22.47 -10.89 -35.49
N GLN A 156 -23.11 -12.04 -35.34
CA GLN A 156 -23.92 -12.67 -36.41
C GLN A 156 -25.08 -11.76 -36.83
N PHE A 157 -25.82 -11.21 -35.86
CA PHE A 157 -26.89 -10.25 -36.12
C PHE A 157 -26.35 -8.95 -36.73
N GLY A 158 -25.20 -8.45 -36.28
CA GLY A 158 -24.52 -7.29 -36.85
C GLY A 158 -24.12 -7.52 -38.31
N ARG A 159 -23.50 -8.67 -38.61
CA ARG A 159 -23.15 -9.09 -39.98
C ARG A 159 -24.40 -9.21 -40.87
N ALA A 160 -25.45 -9.86 -40.39
CA ALA A 160 -26.72 -9.99 -41.13
C ALA A 160 -27.41 -8.64 -41.36
N ALA A 161 -27.38 -7.73 -40.38
CA ALA A 161 -27.92 -6.38 -40.51
C ALA A 161 -27.13 -5.54 -41.54
N ALA A 162 -25.80 -5.63 -41.51
CA ALA A 162 -24.92 -4.97 -42.47
C ALA A 162 -25.19 -5.48 -43.91
N LEU A 163 -25.30 -6.79 -44.12
CA LEU A 163 -25.66 -7.37 -45.41
C LEU A 163 -27.03 -6.89 -45.91
N LYS A 164 -28.06 -6.88 -45.04
CA LYS A 164 -29.39 -6.34 -45.38
C LYS A 164 -29.33 -4.86 -45.75
N GLN A 165 -28.47 -4.07 -45.13
CA GLN A 165 -28.29 -2.67 -45.46
C GLN A 165 -27.63 -2.48 -46.84
N GLU A 166 -26.59 -3.25 -47.14
CA GLU A 166 -25.95 -3.27 -48.47
C GLU A 166 -26.91 -3.74 -49.57
N GLU A 167 -27.71 -4.77 -49.32
CA GLU A 167 -28.77 -5.18 -50.25
C GLU A 167 -29.80 -4.08 -50.49
N LYS A 168 -30.22 -3.34 -49.45
CA LYS A 168 -31.13 -2.20 -49.64
C LYS A 168 -30.46 -1.10 -50.46
N LYS A 169 -29.21 -0.74 -50.13
CA LYS A 169 -28.43 0.26 -50.87
C LYS A 169 -28.20 -0.11 -52.34
N THR A 170 -28.18 -1.40 -52.70
CA THR A 170 -28.01 -1.87 -54.08
C THR A 170 -29.33 -2.07 -54.82
N LYS A 171 -30.38 -2.54 -54.14
CA LYS A 171 -31.73 -2.71 -54.70
C LYS A 171 -32.43 -1.38 -55.02
N ILE A 172 -32.21 -0.33 -54.21
CA ILE A 172 -32.77 1.01 -54.44
C ILE A 172 -32.27 1.61 -55.77
N PRO A 173 -30.95 1.73 -56.03
CA PRO A 173 -30.45 2.26 -57.29
C PRO A 173 -30.76 1.35 -58.47
N LEU A 174 -30.84 0.02 -58.29
CA LEU A 174 -31.28 -0.89 -59.36
C LEU A 174 -32.75 -0.64 -59.73
N ARG A 175 -33.63 -0.49 -58.75
CA ARG A 175 -35.06 -0.21 -59.00
C ARG A 175 -35.27 1.17 -59.61
N GLU A 176 -34.51 2.17 -59.16
CA GLU A 176 -34.51 3.50 -59.77
C GLU A 176 -33.94 3.47 -61.20
N ALA A 177 -32.94 2.65 -61.48
CA ALA A 177 -32.40 2.46 -62.82
C ALA A 177 -33.42 1.81 -63.77
N ILE A 178 -34.11 0.75 -63.33
CA ILE A 178 -35.16 0.07 -64.11
C ILE A 178 -36.32 1.02 -64.43
N LEU A 179 -36.78 1.81 -63.45
CA LEU A 179 -37.86 2.78 -63.67
C LEU A 179 -37.46 3.90 -64.63
N LYS A 180 -36.21 4.37 -64.56
CA LYS A 180 -35.67 5.36 -65.51
C LYS A 180 -35.58 4.77 -66.92
N GLU A 181 -35.18 3.51 -67.06
CA GLU A 181 -35.08 2.82 -68.35
C GLU A 181 -36.47 2.61 -68.99
N GLU A 182 -37.47 2.23 -68.21
CA GLU A 182 -38.87 2.11 -68.68
C GLU A 182 -39.44 3.47 -69.14
N GLN A 183 -39.20 4.53 -68.37
CA GLN A 183 -39.58 5.89 -68.77
C GLN A 183 -38.88 6.34 -70.06
N VAL A 184 -37.61 5.97 -70.25
CA VAL A 184 -36.85 6.27 -71.47
C VAL A 184 -37.44 5.53 -72.68
N LEU A 185 -37.81 4.26 -72.53
CA LEU A 185 -38.47 3.49 -73.59
C LEU A 185 -39.83 4.07 -73.98
N ASP A 186 -40.64 4.49 -73.01
CA ASP A 186 -41.93 5.14 -73.28
C ASP A 186 -41.77 6.50 -73.96
N LEU A 187 -40.76 7.28 -73.58
CA LEU A 187 -40.43 8.53 -74.25
C LEU A 187 -39.96 8.28 -75.69
N GLN A 188 -39.15 7.26 -75.93
CA GLN A 188 -38.76 6.87 -77.30
C GLN A 188 -39.97 6.50 -78.16
N LYS A 189 -40.91 5.70 -77.64
CA LYS A 189 -42.17 5.37 -78.34
C LYS A 189 -42.99 6.62 -78.67
N LYS A 190 -43.19 7.52 -77.69
CA LYS A 190 -43.90 8.80 -77.90
C LYS A 190 -43.21 9.71 -78.92
N ILE A 191 -41.88 9.73 -78.93
CA ILE A 191 -41.11 10.49 -79.94
C ILE A 191 -41.33 9.88 -81.33
N MET A 192 -41.31 8.55 -81.47
CA MET A 192 -41.61 7.89 -82.75
C MET A 192 -43.04 8.20 -83.22
N GLU A 193 -44.06 8.05 -82.36
CA GLU A 193 -45.45 8.39 -82.67
C GLU A 193 -45.60 9.85 -83.10
N LYS A 194 -45.07 10.80 -82.32
CA LYS A 194 -45.09 12.22 -82.69
C LYS A 194 -44.31 12.51 -83.97
N SER A 195 -43.25 11.77 -84.26
CA SER A 195 -42.52 11.92 -85.52
C SER A 195 -43.35 11.45 -86.71
N THR A 196 -44.11 10.37 -86.57
CA THR A 196 -45.04 9.87 -87.60
C THR A 196 -46.25 10.79 -87.77
N GLU A 197 -46.81 11.31 -86.68
CA GLU A 197 -47.86 12.34 -86.72
C GLU A 197 -47.38 13.60 -87.41
N ARG A 198 -46.18 14.08 -87.12
CA ARG A 198 -45.59 15.24 -87.81
C ARG A 198 -45.37 14.94 -89.30
N LYS A 199 -44.92 13.74 -89.67
CA LYS A 199 -44.81 13.34 -91.09
C LYS A 199 -46.17 13.40 -91.78
N LEU A 200 -47.20 12.78 -91.19
CA LEU A 200 -48.58 12.83 -91.67
C LEU A 200 -49.12 14.26 -91.76
N GLN A 201 -48.87 15.10 -90.75
CA GLN A 201 -49.27 16.51 -90.77
C GLN A 201 -48.50 17.31 -91.81
N THR A 202 -47.21 17.06 -92.03
CA THR A 202 -46.47 17.71 -93.11
C THR A 202 -46.95 17.28 -94.49
N GLU A 203 -47.33 16.01 -94.65
CA GLU A 203 -47.97 15.53 -95.88
C GLU A 203 -49.36 16.15 -96.07
N TYR A 204 -50.16 16.22 -95.01
CA TYR A 204 -51.45 16.91 -95.01
C TYR A 204 -51.29 18.41 -95.33
N LEU A 205 -50.33 19.09 -94.71
CA LEU A 205 -50.03 20.50 -94.96
C LEU A 205 -49.51 20.73 -96.38
N LYS A 206 -48.65 19.86 -96.92
CA LYS A 206 -48.24 19.88 -98.34
C LYS A 206 -49.44 19.71 -99.27
N THR A 207 -50.42 18.90 -98.89
CA THR A 207 -51.66 18.68 -99.64
C THR A 207 -52.60 19.89 -99.56
N THR A 208 -52.68 20.57 -98.42
CA THR A 208 -53.50 21.79 -98.24
C THR A 208 -52.83 23.06 -98.78
N TYR A 209 -51.50 23.11 -98.86
CA TYR A 209 -50.72 24.27 -99.34
C TYR A 209 -50.82 24.49 -100.87
N ILE A 210 -51.36 23.52 -101.61
CA ILE A 210 -51.60 23.65 -103.06
C ILE A 210 -52.93 24.38 -103.37
N LYS A 211 -53.82 24.59 -102.40
CA LYS A 211 -55.19 25.11 -102.67
C LYS A 211 -55.59 26.44 -102.00
N PHE A 212 -54.69 27.15 -101.33
CA PHE A 212 -55.02 28.46 -100.77
C PHE A 212 -53.80 29.39 -100.81
N ASN A 213 -53.38 29.76 -102.01
CA ASN A 213 -52.32 30.74 -102.23
C ASN A 213 -52.85 31.91 -103.05
N GLU A 214 -53.55 32.82 -102.37
CA GLU A 214 -53.62 34.23 -102.75
C GLU A 214 -54.24 35.01 -101.59
N LYS A 215 -53.55 36.08 -101.16
CA LYS A 215 -53.95 37.07 -100.13
C LYS A 215 -53.70 36.68 -98.66
N SER A 216 -52.44 36.82 -98.22
CA SER A 216 -52.16 37.52 -96.95
C SER A 216 -50.66 37.84 -96.82
N LYS A 217 -50.20 38.79 -97.64
CA LYS A 217 -49.00 39.59 -97.34
C LYS A 217 -49.50 40.94 -96.82
N ARG A 218 -48.83 41.46 -95.78
CA ARG A 218 -48.96 42.81 -95.18
C ARG A 218 -49.91 42.90 -93.97
N SER A 219 -49.40 42.52 -92.79
CA SER A 219 -49.93 43.02 -91.51
C SER A 219 -48.94 42.85 -90.35
N TRP A 220 -47.95 41.94 -90.44
CA TRP A 220 -47.12 41.53 -89.29
C TRP A 220 -45.74 42.20 -89.15
N LYS A 221 -45.46 43.30 -89.86
CA LYS A 221 -44.12 43.94 -89.85
C LYS A 221 -44.02 45.35 -89.27
N SER A 222 -45.11 46.05 -88.97
CA SER A 222 -45.04 47.39 -88.34
C SER A 222 -45.14 47.36 -86.81
N GLU A 223 -45.87 46.42 -86.23
CA GLU A 223 -46.12 46.37 -84.77
C GLU A 223 -44.91 46.00 -83.89
N LYS A 224 -43.83 45.49 -84.48
CA LYS A 224 -42.59 45.14 -83.75
C LYS A 224 -41.56 46.27 -83.67
N LYS A 225 -41.66 47.32 -84.50
CA LYS A 225 -40.67 48.42 -84.51
C LYS A 225 -40.93 49.42 -83.38
N ASP A 226 -42.18 49.81 -83.17
CA ASP A 226 -42.53 50.84 -82.19
C ASP A 226 -42.39 50.33 -80.74
N GLN A 227 -42.72 49.04 -80.48
CA GLN A 227 -42.53 48.42 -79.17
C GLN A 227 -41.05 48.21 -78.78
N GLY A 228 -40.16 48.10 -79.77
CA GLY A 228 -38.72 48.00 -79.55
C GLY A 228 -38.12 49.35 -79.13
N GLU A 229 -38.48 50.42 -79.83
CA GLU A 229 -37.94 51.77 -79.61
C GLU A 229 -38.35 52.35 -78.23
N ASP A 230 -39.60 52.16 -77.81
CA ASP A 230 -40.06 52.60 -76.49
C ASP A 230 -39.38 51.87 -75.32
N ARG A 231 -39.00 50.61 -75.54
CA ARG A 231 -38.28 49.81 -74.53
C ARG A 231 -36.85 50.29 -74.34
N TRP A 232 -36.16 50.69 -75.42
CA TRP A 232 -34.80 51.24 -75.34
C TRP A 232 -34.78 52.62 -74.69
N LYS A 233 -35.74 53.50 -75.00
CA LYS A 233 -35.86 54.81 -74.32
C LYS A 233 -36.01 54.67 -72.80
N LYS A 234 -36.90 53.78 -72.34
CA LYS A 234 -37.12 53.54 -70.90
C LYS A 234 -35.89 53.00 -70.18
N LEU A 235 -35.08 52.16 -70.85
CA LEU A 235 -33.83 51.67 -70.29
C LEU A 235 -32.76 52.76 -70.21
N GLU A 236 -32.70 53.64 -71.21
CA GLU A 236 -31.75 54.76 -71.24
C GLU A 236 -32.05 55.80 -70.16
N GLU A 237 -33.33 56.15 -69.98
CA GLU A 237 -33.78 57.06 -68.92
C GLU A 237 -33.49 56.51 -67.52
N SER A 238 -33.72 55.21 -67.29
CA SER A 238 -33.43 54.57 -66.01
C SER A 238 -31.93 54.61 -65.68
N ARG A 239 -31.06 54.36 -66.68
CA ARG A 239 -29.60 54.47 -66.52
C ARG A 239 -29.16 55.91 -66.22
N GLN A 240 -29.74 56.91 -66.89
CA GLN A 240 -29.44 58.31 -66.63
C GLN A 240 -29.86 58.73 -65.21
N GLN A 241 -31.01 58.25 -64.71
CA GLN A 241 -31.44 58.51 -63.33
C GLN A 241 -30.50 57.87 -62.31
N GLN A 242 -30.07 56.63 -62.52
CA GLN A 242 -29.09 55.96 -61.65
C GLN A 242 -27.75 56.72 -61.61
N PHE A 243 -27.29 57.23 -62.76
CA PHE A 243 -26.06 58.03 -62.84
C PHE A 243 -26.17 59.38 -62.11
N LYS A 244 -27.31 60.09 -62.24
CA LYS A 244 -27.57 61.34 -61.49
C LYS A 244 -27.60 61.11 -59.97
N MET A 245 -28.20 60.02 -59.51
CA MET A 245 -28.22 59.67 -58.08
C MET A 245 -26.82 59.35 -57.54
N LEU A 246 -25.94 58.75 -58.36
CA LEU A 246 -24.53 58.54 -58.03
C LEU A 246 -23.74 59.86 -57.95
N GLN A 247 -23.95 60.79 -58.90
CA GLN A 247 -23.26 62.10 -58.89
C GLN A 247 -23.64 62.97 -57.69
N HIS A 248 -24.90 62.93 -57.25
CA HIS A 248 -25.36 63.70 -56.09
C HIS A 248 -25.13 62.99 -54.74
N GLY A 249 -24.47 61.82 -54.72
CA GLY A 249 -24.15 61.08 -53.50
C GLY A 249 -25.36 60.42 -52.81
N LEU A 250 -26.53 60.40 -53.45
CA LEU A 250 -27.77 59.84 -52.90
C LEU A 250 -27.84 58.31 -53.03
N MET A 251 -26.91 57.69 -53.76
CA MET A 251 -26.82 56.23 -53.94
C MET A 251 -25.38 55.72 -53.84
N SER A 252 -25.18 54.62 -53.12
CA SER A 252 -23.88 53.92 -53.01
C SER A 252 -23.55 53.10 -54.27
N ARG A 253 -22.27 53.06 -54.64
CA ARG A 253 -21.76 52.39 -55.86
C ARG A 253 -22.09 50.89 -55.90
N GLU A 254 -22.06 50.22 -54.76
CA GLU A 254 -22.40 48.79 -54.65
C GLU A 254 -23.88 48.51 -54.94
N ASN A 255 -24.76 49.42 -54.54
CA ASN A 255 -26.20 49.28 -54.78
C ASN A 255 -26.54 49.52 -56.26
N ALA A 256 -25.85 50.43 -56.94
CA ALA A 256 -26.00 50.63 -58.38
C ALA A 256 -25.57 49.38 -59.18
N GLN A 257 -24.47 48.73 -58.80
CA GLN A 257 -24.02 47.50 -59.48
C GLN A 257 -25.00 46.32 -59.30
N LYS A 258 -25.63 46.18 -58.12
CA LYS A 258 -26.65 45.15 -57.88
C LYS A 258 -27.92 45.36 -58.73
N MET A 259 -28.35 46.61 -58.91
CA MET A 259 -29.51 46.95 -59.75
C MET A 259 -29.24 46.60 -61.22
N ILE A 260 -28.07 46.96 -61.74
CA ILE A 260 -27.65 46.64 -63.12
C ILE A 260 -27.59 45.12 -63.34
N ALA A 261 -27.04 44.37 -62.37
CA ALA A 261 -26.96 42.90 -62.46
C ALA A 261 -28.35 42.24 -62.49
N ASN A 262 -29.31 42.73 -61.70
CA ASN A 262 -30.68 42.23 -61.71
C ASN A 262 -31.42 42.53 -63.03
N GLU A 263 -31.22 43.71 -63.61
CA GLU A 263 -31.83 44.07 -64.90
C GLU A 263 -31.23 43.27 -66.07
N ALA A 264 -29.91 43.06 -66.05
CA ALA A 264 -29.19 42.21 -66.99
C ALA A 264 -29.75 40.77 -66.98
N MET A 265 -29.92 40.19 -65.78
CA MET A 265 -30.53 38.87 -65.58
C MET A 265 -31.97 38.79 -66.09
N ARG A 266 -32.79 39.84 -65.90
CA ARG A 266 -34.18 39.88 -66.38
C ARG A 266 -34.30 40.01 -67.90
N THR A 267 -33.35 40.68 -68.54
CA THR A 267 -33.40 40.97 -69.99
C THR A 267 -32.58 39.99 -70.82
N GLY A 268 -31.82 39.09 -70.18
CA GLY A 268 -30.91 38.15 -70.85
C GLY A 268 -29.70 38.83 -71.49
N THR A 269 -29.34 40.03 -71.03
CA THR A 269 -28.19 40.81 -71.54
C THR A 269 -27.04 40.78 -70.54
N THR A 270 -25.80 40.97 -70.99
CA THR A 270 -24.61 40.98 -70.13
C THR A 270 -24.45 42.33 -69.41
N ALA A 271 -24.22 42.31 -68.10
CA ALA A 271 -24.06 43.52 -67.28
C ALA A 271 -22.76 44.29 -67.60
N CYS A 272 -22.86 45.59 -67.86
CA CYS A 272 -21.70 46.47 -67.99
C CYS A 272 -21.21 46.93 -66.61
N ILE A 273 -19.94 46.67 -66.28
CA ILE A 273 -19.32 47.09 -65.01
C ILE A 273 -18.94 48.57 -65.10
N LEU A 274 -19.42 49.40 -64.17
CA LEU A 274 -19.02 50.80 -64.04
C LEU A 274 -17.54 50.90 -63.63
N ARG A 275 -16.63 51.12 -64.60
CA ARG A 275 -15.23 51.49 -64.35
C ARG A 275 -15.14 52.94 -63.86
N SER A 276 -14.16 53.19 -63.00
CA SER A 276 -13.95 54.44 -62.26
C SER A 276 -13.69 55.64 -63.15
#